data_AF-A0A523SWN1-F1
#
_entry.id   AF-A0A523SWN1-F1
#
_cell.length_a   1.000
_cell.length_b   1.000
_cell.length_c   1.000
_cell.angle_alpha   90.00
_cell.angle_beta   90.00
_cell.angle_gamma   90.00
#
_symmetry.space_group_name_H-M   'P 1'
#
loop_
_entity.id
_entity.type
_entity.pdbx_description
1 polymer ?
#
loop_
_entity_poly.entity_id
_entity_poly.type
_entity_poly.pdbx_seq_one_letter_code
_entity_poly.pdbx_strand_id
1 'polypeptide(L)'
;MMHTMLYYLAIQSQWPKEVVFWKNISSFLAIGGAIILWLSLIFLSIIAKKYEIVLRKKTDWQFMIIAPSGILIFAIIKMYAAVVKGFLKMTDIQSWIAYGLFFLSGLLSLIATFRFYNVVKPKKG
;
A
#
# COMPACT_ATOMS: atom_id res chain seq x y z
N MET A 1 -29.67 -15.92 -1.27
CA MET A 1 -28.68 -14.95 -1.81
C MET A 1 -29.22 -13.51 -1.84
N MET A 2 -30.44 -13.26 -2.32
CA MET A 2 -31.02 -11.90 -2.38
C MET A 2 -31.34 -11.30 -0.99
N HIS A 3 -31.83 -12.11 -0.05
CA HIS A 3 -32.09 -11.68 1.34
C HIS A 3 -30.83 -11.25 2.10
N THR A 4 -29.70 -11.93 1.88
CA THR A 4 -28.42 -11.60 2.52
C THR A 4 -27.90 -10.25 2.03
N MET A 5 -28.10 -9.93 0.75
CA MET A 5 -27.67 -8.67 0.14
C MET A 5 -28.49 -7.47 0.63
N LEU A 6 -29.81 -7.66 0.82
CA LEU A 6 -30.71 -6.64 1.38
C LEU A 6 -30.42 -6.35 2.86
N TYR A 7 -30.00 -7.36 3.64
CA TYR A 7 -29.66 -7.18 5.05
C TYR A 7 -28.39 -6.33 5.24
N TYR A 8 -27.36 -6.53 4.42
CA TYR A 8 -26.14 -5.70 4.46
C TYR A 8 -26.39 -4.24 4.06
N LEU A 9 -27.27 -3.99 3.08
CA LEU A 9 -27.68 -2.65 2.67
C LEU A 9 -28.52 -1.95 3.76
N ALA A 10 -29.41 -2.69 4.44
CA ALA A 10 -30.22 -2.16 5.53
C ALA A 10 -29.38 -1.75 6.75
N ILE A 11 -28.33 -2.51 7.08
CA ILE A 11 -27.42 -2.19 8.21
C ILE A 11 -26.57 -0.94 7.93
N GLN A 12 -26.15 -0.70 6.67
CA GLN A 12 -25.38 0.50 6.33
C GLN A 12 -26.17 1.81 6.53
N SER A 13 -27.49 1.75 6.41
CA SER A 13 -28.38 2.92 6.54
C SER A 13 -28.56 3.40 7.99
N GLN A 14 -28.20 2.58 8.99
CA GLN A 14 -28.45 2.88 10.42
C GLN A 14 -27.26 3.45 11.20
N TRP A 15 -26.10 3.66 10.55
CA TRP A 15 -24.93 4.18 11.27
C TRP A 15 -25.06 5.67 11.57
N PRO A 16 -24.63 6.11 12.77
CA PRO A 16 -24.58 7.54 13.10
C PRO A 16 -23.73 8.29 12.07
N LYS A 17 -24.14 9.51 11.72
CA LYS A 17 -23.47 10.33 10.69
C LYS A 17 -22.00 10.58 11.07
N GLU A 18 -21.71 10.66 12.35
CA GLU A 18 -20.38 10.83 12.92
C GLU A 18 -19.46 9.66 12.53
N VAL A 19 -19.95 8.42 12.65
CA VAL A 19 -19.18 7.22 12.34
C VAL A 19 -18.82 7.17 10.86
N VAL A 20 -19.77 7.50 10.00
CA VAL A 20 -19.57 7.53 8.54
C VAL A 20 -18.56 8.62 8.16
N PHE A 21 -18.63 9.79 8.80
CA PHE A 21 -17.70 10.90 8.57
C PHE A 21 -16.26 10.52 8.92
N TRP A 22 -16.02 10.03 10.15
CA TRP A 22 -14.69 9.59 10.59
C TRP A 22 -14.14 8.44 9.76
N LYS A 23 -15.00 7.50 9.36
CA LYS A 23 -14.65 6.40 8.45
C LYS A 23 -14.16 6.91 7.10
N ASN A 24 -14.84 7.89 6.51
CA ASN A 24 -14.44 8.46 5.22
C ASN A 24 -13.09 9.17 5.35
N ILE A 25 -12.90 9.99 6.39
CA ILE A 25 -11.61 10.65 6.66
C ILE A 25 -10.47 9.63 6.79
N SER A 26 -10.66 8.60 7.61
CA SER A 26 -9.66 7.54 7.80
C SER A 26 -9.37 6.78 6.50
N SER A 27 -10.40 6.52 5.68
CA SER A 27 -10.22 5.86 4.39
C SER A 27 -9.39 6.69 3.43
N PHE A 28 -9.70 7.99 3.30
CA PHE A 28 -8.92 8.91 2.45
C PHE A 28 -7.49 9.07 2.94
N LEU A 29 -7.27 9.24 4.24
CA LEU A 29 -5.93 9.30 4.84
C LEU A 29 -5.11 8.05 4.55
N ALA A 30 -5.72 6.87 4.71
CA ALA A 30 -5.02 5.61 4.46
C ALA A 30 -4.68 5.41 2.97
N ILE A 31 -5.60 5.76 2.06
CA ILE A 31 -5.36 5.67 0.62
C ILE A 31 -4.27 6.68 0.22
N GLY A 32 -4.38 7.93 0.65
CA GLY A 32 -3.40 8.98 0.40
C GLY A 32 -2.02 8.61 0.95
N GLY A 33 -1.95 8.13 2.19
CA GLY A 33 -0.71 7.66 2.82
C GLY A 33 -0.07 6.51 2.07
N ALA A 34 -0.86 5.53 1.59
CA ALA A 34 -0.34 4.43 0.77
C ALA A 34 0.24 4.91 -0.57
N ILE A 35 -0.43 5.86 -1.24
CA ILE A 35 0.07 6.43 -2.50
C ILE A 35 1.37 7.21 -2.28
N ILE A 36 1.43 8.04 -1.23
CA ILE A 36 2.62 8.80 -0.87
C ILE A 36 3.78 7.86 -0.57
N LEU A 37 3.55 6.83 0.26
CA LEU A 37 4.56 5.83 0.61
C LEU A 37 5.07 5.09 -0.64
N TRP A 38 4.16 4.68 -1.52
CA TRP A 38 4.50 4.03 -2.78
C TRP A 38 5.39 4.94 -3.65
N LEU A 39 5.01 6.20 -3.84
CA LEU A 39 5.80 7.17 -4.60
C LEU A 39 7.20 7.36 -4.00
N SER A 40 7.32 7.49 -2.68
CA SER A 40 8.62 7.63 -2.01
C SER A 40 9.54 6.44 -2.30
N LEU A 41 9.03 5.20 -2.27
CA LEU A 41 9.79 3.99 -2.57
C LEU A 41 10.20 3.91 -4.05
N ILE A 42 9.33 4.35 -4.95
CA ILE A 42 9.66 4.45 -6.39
C ILE A 42 10.79 5.47 -6.61
N PHE A 43 10.73 6.64 -5.99
CA PHE A 43 11.81 7.63 -6.09
C PHE A 43 13.15 7.08 -5.59
N LEU A 44 13.14 6.37 -4.45
CA LEU A 44 14.32 5.70 -3.92
C LEU A 44 14.90 4.67 -4.91
N SER A 45 14.04 3.94 -5.62
CA SER A 45 14.44 2.98 -6.64
C SER A 45 15.05 3.65 -7.89
N ILE A 46 14.51 4.81 -8.30
CA ILE A 46 15.08 5.62 -9.39
C ILE A 46 16.46 6.15 -9.01
N ILE A 47 16.64 6.57 -7.74
CA ILE A 47 17.94 6.97 -7.22
C ILE A 47 18.92 5.79 -7.29
N ALA A 48 18.52 4.59 -6.85
CA ALA A 48 19.34 3.39 -6.91
C ALA A 48 19.79 3.05 -8.35
N LYS A 49 18.91 3.25 -9.34
CA LYS A 49 19.26 3.10 -10.77
C LYS A 49 20.34 4.09 -11.20
N LYS A 50 20.23 5.37 -10.81
CA LYS A 50 21.26 6.38 -11.11
C LYS A 50 22.60 6.05 -10.45
N TYR A 51 22.56 5.58 -9.20
CA TYR A 51 23.77 5.15 -8.48
C TYR A 51 24.47 3.97 -9.18
N GLU A 52 23.72 2.99 -9.69
CA GLU A 52 24.29 1.87 -10.45
C GLU A 52 25.02 2.34 -11.71
N ILE A 53 24.43 3.31 -12.44
CA ILE A 53 25.05 3.87 -13.66
C ILE A 53 26.36 4.60 -13.32
N VAL A 54 26.38 5.39 -12.24
CA VAL A 54 27.54 6.21 -11.86
C VAL A 54 28.67 5.37 -11.24
N LEU A 55 28.34 4.47 -10.31
CA LEU A 55 29.33 3.68 -9.57
C LEU A 55 29.64 2.32 -10.21
N ARG A 56 28.93 1.94 -11.28
CA ARG A 56 29.01 0.63 -11.95
C ARG A 56 28.89 -0.57 -11.00
N LYS A 57 28.18 -0.39 -9.87
CA LYS A 57 27.86 -1.46 -8.92
C LYS A 57 26.39 -1.83 -9.04
N LYS A 58 26.10 -3.13 -9.09
CA LYS A 58 24.73 -3.63 -9.13
C LYS A 58 23.99 -3.22 -7.85
N THR A 59 22.89 -2.50 -8.01
CA THR A 59 22.02 -2.04 -6.91
C THR A 59 20.69 -2.80 -6.86
N ASP A 60 20.46 -3.72 -7.80
CA ASP A 60 19.20 -4.48 -7.96
C ASP A 60 17.96 -3.57 -7.98
N TRP A 61 18.08 -2.38 -8.60
CA TRP A 61 17.05 -1.35 -8.63
C TRP A 61 15.69 -1.85 -9.18
N GLN A 62 15.69 -2.86 -10.05
CA GLN A 62 14.46 -3.48 -10.57
C GLN A 62 13.62 -4.10 -9.45
N PHE A 63 14.26 -4.79 -8.51
CA PHE A 63 13.59 -5.36 -7.35
C PHE A 63 13.03 -4.27 -6.43
N MET A 64 13.75 -3.16 -6.29
CA MET A 64 13.29 -2.00 -5.51
C MET A 64 12.03 -1.36 -6.12
N ILE A 65 11.90 -1.33 -7.45
CA ILE A 65 10.69 -0.83 -8.15
C ILE A 65 9.50 -1.78 -7.96
N ILE A 66 9.73 -3.09 -8.04
CA ILE A 66 8.65 -4.09 -8.01
C ILE A 66 8.13 -4.33 -6.58
N ALA A 67 9.03 -4.33 -5.60
CA ALA A 67 8.71 -4.58 -4.19
C ALA A 67 7.52 -3.77 -3.63
N PRO A 68 7.38 -2.44 -3.87
CA PRO A 68 6.27 -1.65 -3.36
C PRO A 68 4.93 -1.85 -4.10
N SER A 69 4.87 -2.62 -5.19
CA SER A 69 3.66 -2.76 -6.01
C SER A 69 2.43 -3.25 -5.22
N GLY A 70 2.61 -4.06 -4.18
CA GLY A 70 1.51 -4.52 -3.32
C GLY A 70 0.86 -3.39 -2.50
N ILE A 71 1.58 -2.32 -2.19
CA ILE A 71 1.02 -1.11 -1.56
C ILE A 71 -0.01 -0.45 -2.48
N LEU A 72 0.25 -0.43 -3.79
CA LEU A 72 -0.68 0.13 -4.77
C LEU A 72 -1.93 -0.74 -4.89
N ILE A 73 -1.78 -2.07 -4.90
CA ILE A 73 -2.91 -3.00 -4.91
C ILE A 73 -3.78 -2.80 -3.65
N PHE A 74 -3.17 -2.65 -2.48
CA PHE A 74 -3.88 -2.31 -1.24
C PHE A 74 -4.71 -1.02 -1.39
N ALA A 75 -4.11 0.05 -1.94
CA ALA A 75 -4.80 1.32 -2.13
C ALA A 75 -6.01 1.18 -3.07
N ILE A 76 -5.88 0.40 -4.16
CA ILE A 76 -6.97 0.13 -5.12
C ILE A 76 -8.11 -0.63 -4.44
N ILE A 77 -7.83 -1.72 -3.73
CA ILE A 77 -8.87 -2.52 -3.06
C ILE A 77 -9.57 -1.66 -1.99
N LYS A 78 -8.82 -0.87 -1.22
CA LYS A 78 -9.37 0.00 -0.18
C LYS A 78 -10.22 1.12 -0.77
N MET A 79 -9.80 1.73 -1.87
CA MET A 79 -10.58 2.71 -2.62
C MET A 79 -11.87 2.09 -3.14
N TYR A 80 -11.81 0.91 -3.75
CA TYR A 80 -13.00 0.22 -4.26
C TYR A 80 -14.02 -0.09 -3.14
N ALA A 81 -13.55 -0.60 -2.00
CA ALA A 81 -14.42 -0.90 -0.87
C ALA A 81 -15.03 0.38 -0.24
N ALA A 82 -14.23 1.43 -0.08
CA ALA A 82 -14.66 2.64 0.61
C ALA A 82 -15.52 3.57 -0.26
N VAL A 83 -15.15 3.74 -1.53
CA VAL A 83 -15.76 4.71 -2.46
C VAL A 83 -16.88 4.07 -3.28
N VAL A 84 -16.64 2.89 -3.85
CA VAL A 84 -17.60 2.26 -4.79
C VAL A 84 -18.69 1.51 -4.04
N LYS A 85 -18.33 0.70 -3.04
CA LYS A 85 -19.31 -0.06 -2.25
C LYS A 85 -19.83 0.69 -1.02
N GLY A 86 -19.19 1.80 -0.63
CA GLY A 86 -19.55 2.56 0.56
C GLY A 86 -19.35 1.80 1.88
N PHE A 87 -18.80 0.59 1.86
CA PHE A 87 -18.73 -0.30 3.03
C PHE A 87 -17.97 0.37 4.17
N LEU A 88 -18.49 0.23 5.39
CA LEU A 88 -17.89 0.82 6.58
C LEU A 88 -16.49 0.22 6.85
N LYS A 89 -16.34 -1.07 6.52
CA LYS A 89 -15.10 -1.83 6.58
C LYS A 89 -15.01 -2.72 5.34
N MET A 90 -13.79 -3.00 4.88
CA MET A 90 -13.55 -4.04 3.87
C MET A 90 -14.08 -5.38 4.38
N THR A 91 -14.62 -6.21 3.49
CA THR A 91 -15.02 -7.58 3.85
C THR A 91 -13.83 -8.35 4.40
N ASP A 92 -14.04 -9.37 5.24
CA ASP A 92 -12.94 -10.08 5.91
C ASP A 92 -11.90 -10.63 4.92
N ILE A 93 -12.36 -11.25 3.82
CA ILE A 93 -11.50 -11.76 2.76
C ILE A 93 -10.71 -10.64 2.08
N GLN A 94 -11.36 -9.52 1.74
CA GLN A 94 -10.70 -8.38 1.11
C GLN A 94 -9.66 -7.75 2.05
N SER A 95 -9.97 -7.69 3.34
CA SER A 95 -9.07 -7.17 4.37
C SER A 95 -7.81 -8.02 4.49
N TRP A 96 -7.95 -9.34 4.59
CA TRP A 96 -6.81 -10.26 4.67
C TRP A 96 -5.90 -10.16 3.46
N ILE A 97 -6.47 -10.12 2.26
CA ILE A 97 -5.70 -9.99 1.02
C ILE A 97 -5.01 -8.62 0.96
N ALA A 98 -5.74 -7.53 1.19
CA ALA A 98 -5.21 -6.18 1.06
C ALA A 98 -4.12 -5.90 2.10
N TYR A 99 -4.36 -6.24 3.36
CA TYR A 99 -3.36 -6.06 4.43
C TYR A 99 -2.18 -7.02 4.28
N GLY A 100 -2.42 -8.26 3.85
CA GLY A 100 -1.36 -9.22 3.56
C GLY A 100 -0.42 -8.73 2.47
N LEU A 101 -0.97 -8.23 1.36
CA LEU A 101 -0.19 -7.64 0.26
C LEU A 101 0.55 -6.37 0.70
N PHE A 102 -0.11 -5.48 1.44
CA PHE A 102 0.52 -4.27 1.97
C PHE A 102 1.71 -4.61 2.86
N PHE A 103 1.54 -5.55 3.80
CA PHE A 103 2.58 -5.96 4.73
C PHE A 103 3.74 -6.65 4.03
N LEU A 104 3.46 -7.61 3.14
CA LEU A 104 4.48 -8.32 2.37
C LEU A 104 5.28 -7.36 1.48
N SER A 105 4.58 -6.44 0.81
CA SER A 105 5.19 -5.41 -0.04
C SER A 105 6.07 -4.47 0.77
N GLY A 106 5.62 -4.04 1.95
CA GLY A 106 6.42 -3.25 2.88
C GLY A 106 7.70 -3.97 3.33
N LEU A 107 7.61 -5.26 3.68
CA LEU A 107 8.77 -6.08 4.03
C LEU A 107 9.75 -6.23 2.86
N LEU A 108 9.26 -6.52 1.66
CA LEU A 108 10.10 -6.64 0.46
C LEU A 108 10.80 -5.31 0.16
N SER A 109 10.10 -4.18 0.27
CA SER A 109 10.68 -2.85 0.06
C SER A 109 11.74 -2.51 1.11
N LEU A 110 11.52 -2.92 2.36
CA LEU A 110 12.50 -2.75 3.43
C LEU A 110 13.78 -3.56 3.14
N ILE A 111 13.64 -4.84 2.78
CA ILE A 111 14.76 -5.71 2.40
C ILE A 111 15.52 -5.14 1.20
N ALA A 112 14.80 -4.68 0.18
CA ALA A 112 15.38 -4.07 -1.01
C ALA A 112 16.21 -2.82 -0.66
N THR A 113 15.67 -1.97 0.23
CA THR A 113 16.33 -0.75 0.69
C THR A 113 17.57 -1.06 1.55
N PHE A 114 17.51 -2.06 2.43
CA PHE A 114 18.67 -2.49 3.21
C PHE A 114 19.79 -3.05 2.33
N ARG A 115 19.45 -3.82 1.29
CA ARG A 115 20.43 -4.27 0.30
C ARG A 115 21.10 -3.10 -0.39
N PHE A 116 20.33 -2.11 -0.84
CA PHE A 116 20.87 -0.89 -1.44
C PHE A 116 21.79 -0.13 -0.46
N TYR A 117 21.38 0.02 0.80
CA TYR A 117 22.18 0.67 1.83
C TYR A 117 23.55 -0.01 2.01
N ASN A 118 23.59 -1.35 2.02
CA ASN A 118 24.85 -2.09 2.13
C ASN A 118 25.76 -1.93 0.91
N VAL A 119 25.20 -1.72 -0.29
CA VAL A 119 25.98 -1.46 -1.51
C VAL A 119 26.61 -0.07 -1.49
N VAL A 120 25.90 0.92 -0.96
CA VAL A 120 26.34 2.33 -0.92
C VAL A 120 27.22 2.63 0.29
N LYS A 121 27.11 1.85 1.38
CA LYS A 121 27.92 2.05 2.59
C LYS A 121 29.41 2.04 2.25
N PRO A 122 30.16 3.12 2.52
CA PRO A 122 31.60 3.12 2.32
C PRO A 122 32.22 2.06 3.23
N LYS A 123 33.07 1.18 2.67
CA LYS A 123 33.93 0.33 3.49
C LYS A 123 34.78 1.31 4.32
N LYS A 124 34.65 1.27 5.64
CA LYS A 124 35.61 1.93 6.52
C LYS A 124 36.98 1.33 6.14
N GLY A 125 37.85 2.18 5.59
CA GLY A 125 39.25 1.86 5.34
C GLY A 125 39.99 1.59 6.63
#